data_AF-A0A922N0G7-F1
#
_entry.id   AF-A0A922N0G7-F1
#
_cell.length_a   1.000
_cell.length_b   1.000
_cell.length_c   1.000
_cell.angle_alpha   90.00
_cell.angle_beta   90.00
_cell.angle_gamma   90.00
#
_symmetry.space_group_name_H-M   'P 1'
#
loop_
_entity.id
_entity.type
_entity.pdbx_description
1 polymer ?
#
loop_
_entity_poly.entity_id
_entity_poly.type
_entity_poly.pdbx_seq_one_letter_code
_entity_poly.pdbx_strand_id
1 'polypeptide(L)'
;MAPRRRPSHAGFKPAPMDSSTVSPSPPPRARRIHRASSIPNTTPGPKAPEPAEDSALSIYYYLKPTIPSPFTGSLDAALDAILDYGKRYGRIKGVQPIFSALLGEANPKTSWPELLQGPADEPPGMLRFLWTSLLFLTSRTLLPELIAKNRALLWSAYVHKKSLAGRFMLRYDMLCAWKLEYSRMIGRSRDVAVTVASVEPEEEEDWDASPNVEGWYGEKAEVKADEAGIRLFMPNIIPTLIAAPQPWSTAAVRERMKHRVTDLDKFLLLTNEEVEAWGAERLLQMTCTLILHWQWLRRSNEKLEDMEVGGWADLDVKADECEWIADEAKRVVGWHQGGKIGNPGKKDREGEGEG
;
A
#
# COMPACT_ATOMS: atom_id res chain seq x y z
N MET A 1 58.28 15.45 21.32
CA MET A 1 58.59 16.30 22.49
C MET A 1 57.33 16.46 23.32
N ALA A 2 57.34 15.99 24.56
CA ALA A 2 56.34 16.28 25.61
C ALA A 2 56.63 17.68 26.21
N PRO A 3 55.75 18.39 26.98
CA PRO A 3 54.93 17.83 28.06
C PRO A 3 53.52 18.44 28.34
N ARG A 4 52.79 17.75 29.24
CA ARG A 4 51.61 18.20 30.00
C ARG A 4 51.93 19.40 30.91
N ARG A 5 50.92 20.26 31.18
CA ARG A 5 50.58 20.78 32.53
C ARG A 5 49.23 21.54 32.55
N ARG A 6 48.40 21.22 33.55
CA ARG A 6 47.25 22.03 34.04
C ARG A 6 47.77 23.29 34.73
N PRO A 7 46.92 24.33 34.87
CA PRO A 7 46.39 24.71 36.20
C PRO A 7 44.95 25.28 36.08
N SER A 8 44.13 25.60 37.09
CA SER A 8 44.03 25.35 38.53
C SER A 8 42.67 25.94 38.95
N HIS A 9 42.02 25.35 39.96
CA HIS A 9 40.81 25.89 40.60
C HIS A 9 41.01 27.31 41.16
N ALA A 10 40.02 28.17 40.93
CA ALA A 10 39.62 29.30 41.75
C ALA A 10 38.17 29.62 41.36
N GLY A 11 37.18 29.87 42.20
CA GLY A 11 37.05 29.93 43.65
C GLY A 11 35.57 30.29 43.86
N PHE A 12 34.86 29.49 44.65
CA PHE A 12 33.45 29.68 44.96
C PHE A 12 33.28 30.98 45.77
N LYS A 13 32.39 31.87 45.34
CA LYS A 13 31.81 32.94 46.19
C LYS A 13 30.31 32.98 45.94
N PRO A 14 29.47 32.72 46.97
CA PRO A 14 28.03 32.81 46.84
C PRO A 14 27.60 34.27 46.99
N ALA A 15 26.63 34.69 46.18
CA ALA A 15 25.91 35.95 46.33
C ALA A 15 24.44 35.63 46.70
N PRO A 16 23.77 36.55 47.42
CA PRO A 16 22.81 36.21 48.45
C PRO A 16 21.41 35.90 47.93
N MET A 17 20.68 35.12 48.74
CA MET A 17 19.24 34.94 48.63
C MET A 17 18.54 36.29 48.75
N ASP A 18 17.82 36.68 47.70
CA ASP A 18 16.69 37.58 47.84
C ASP A 18 15.41 36.77 47.67
N SER A 19 14.67 36.70 48.78
CA SER A 19 13.31 36.22 48.86
C SER A 19 12.39 37.16 48.10
N SER A 20 11.85 36.70 46.98
CA SER A 20 10.67 37.33 46.36
C SER A 20 9.67 36.24 45.97
N THR A 21 8.68 36.09 46.85
CA THR A 21 7.28 35.73 46.59
C THR A 21 6.96 35.04 45.26
N VAL A 22 6.72 33.74 45.37
CA VAL A 22 6.04 32.90 44.38
C VAL A 22 4.67 33.51 44.05
N SER A 23 4.52 34.00 42.82
CA SER A 23 3.23 34.30 42.23
C SER A 23 2.81 33.05 41.43
N PRO A 24 1.66 32.41 41.71
CA PRO A 24 1.25 31.22 40.98
C PRO A 24 0.90 31.60 39.54
N SER A 25 1.62 31.01 38.58
CA SER A 25 1.32 31.12 37.16
C SER A 25 -0.11 30.64 36.90
N PRO A 26 -0.88 31.31 36.02
CA PRO A 26 -2.22 30.85 35.66
C PRO A 26 -2.12 29.47 34.99
N PRO A 27 -3.07 28.55 35.23
CA PRO A 27 -3.03 27.23 34.64
C PRO A 27 -3.04 27.34 33.11
N PRO A 28 -2.31 26.46 32.39
CA PRO A 28 -2.35 26.43 30.95
C PRO A 28 -3.81 26.24 30.50
N ARG A 29 -4.28 27.17 29.68
CA ARG A 29 -5.62 27.14 29.08
C ARG A 29 -5.77 25.82 28.34
N ALA A 30 -6.50 24.88 28.93
CA ALA A 30 -6.80 23.60 28.31
C ALA A 30 -7.47 23.89 26.96
N ARG A 31 -6.72 23.72 25.87
CA ARG A 31 -7.33 23.57 24.56
C ARG A 31 -8.22 22.34 24.67
N ARG A 32 -9.52 22.58 24.72
CA ARG A 32 -10.57 21.58 24.64
C ARG A 32 -10.32 20.81 23.34
N ILE A 33 -9.61 19.69 23.43
CA ILE A 33 -9.63 18.70 22.36
C ILE A 33 -11.09 18.27 22.31
N HIS A 34 -11.76 18.60 21.21
CA HIS A 34 -13.06 18.06 20.93
C HIS A 34 -12.91 16.54 20.90
N ARG A 35 -13.31 15.90 22.01
CA ARG A 35 -13.64 14.49 22.05
C ARG A 35 -14.60 14.26 20.88
N ALA A 36 -14.23 13.41 19.94
CA ALA A 36 -15.10 13.03 18.85
C ALA A 36 -16.41 12.51 19.47
N SER A 37 -17.46 13.32 19.41
CA SER A 37 -18.81 12.87 19.68
C SER A 37 -19.11 11.83 18.61
N SER A 38 -19.48 10.63 19.05
CA SER A 38 -20.12 9.62 18.22
C SER A 38 -21.40 10.23 17.65
N ILE A 39 -21.32 10.76 16.43
CA ILE A 39 -22.50 11.11 15.65
C ILE A 39 -22.96 9.82 14.97
N PRO A 40 -24.18 9.32 15.23
CA PRO A 40 -24.77 8.27 14.41
C PRO A 40 -25.14 8.91 13.08
N ASN A 41 -24.28 8.80 12.08
CA ASN A 41 -24.58 9.27 10.74
C ASN A 41 -25.13 8.12 9.90
N THR A 42 -26.44 8.02 9.91
CA THR A 42 -27.25 7.64 8.75
C THR A 42 -26.95 8.63 7.64
N THR A 43 -25.97 8.32 6.81
CA THR A 43 -25.68 9.03 5.55
C THR A 43 -25.43 7.96 4.52
N PRO A 44 -26.08 7.99 3.34
CA PRO A 44 -25.84 6.98 2.31
C PRO A 44 -24.34 6.94 2.00
N GLY A 45 -23.76 5.75 2.01
CA GLY A 45 -22.35 5.57 1.70
C GLY A 45 -22.01 6.20 0.35
N PRO A 46 -20.85 6.84 0.18
CA PRO A 46 -20.48 7.38 -1.11
C PRO A 46 -20.21 6.20 -2.07
N LYS A 47 -20.96 6.19 -3.17
CA LYS A 47 -20.81 5.33 -4.35
C LYS A 47 -19.34 5.13 -4.75
N ALA A 48 -19.04 3.96 -5.32
CA ALA A 48 -17.80 3.70 -6.04
C ALA A 48 -17.33 4.95 -6.83
N PRO A 49 -16.03 5.29 -6.80
CA PRO A 49 -15.55 6.51 -7.44
C PRO A 49 -15.86 6.46 -8.93
N GLU A 50 -16.76 7.32 -9.41
CA GLU A 50 -16.94 7.52 -10.84
C GLU A 50 -15.63 8.12 -11.39
N PRO A 51 -15.12 7.63 -12.54
CA PRO A 51 -13.92 8.20 -13.12
C PRO A 51 -14.20 9.66 -13.46
N ALA A 52 -13.52 10.58 -12.77
CA ALA A 52 -13.45 11.95 -13.24
C ALA A 52 -12.90 11.92 -14.68
N GLU A 53 -13.43 12.76 -15.57
CA GLU A 53 -13.06 12.81 -17.01
C GLU A 53 -11.54 13.01 -17.23
N ASP A 54 -10.80 13.38 -16.19
CA ASP A 54 -9.33 13.58 -16.18
C ASP A 54 -8.53 12.51 -15.41
N SER A 55 -9.13 11.40 -14.99
CA SER A 55 -8.40 10.38 -14.24
C SER A 55 -7.34 9.68 -15.10
N ALA A 56 -6.09 9.72 -14.64
CA ALA A 56 -4.96 9.01 -15.23
C ALA A 56 -4.93 7.51 -14.87
N LEU A 57 -5.93 7.00 -14.13
CA LEU A 57 -6.00 5.62 -13.69
C LEU A 57 -6.73 4.74 -14.69
N SER A 58 -6.25 3.50 -14.82
CA SER A 58 -6.90 2.49 -15.66
C SER A 58 -8.34 2.20 -15.17
N ILE A 59 -9.22 1.85 -16.09
CA ILE A 59 -10.62 1.48 -15.80
C ILE A 59 -10.72 0.35 -14.77
N TYR A 60 -9.73 -0.53 -14.69
CA TYR A 60 -9.68 -1.65 -13.74
C TYR A 60 -9.69 -1.23 -12.26
N TYR A 61 -9.32 0.01 -11.92
CA TYR A 61 -9.39 0.53 -10.55
C TYR A 61 -10.80 0.91 -10.11
N TYR A 62 -11.71 1.08 -11.08
CA TYR A 62 -13.07 1.56 -10.86
C TYR A 62 -14.11 0.44 -10.88
N LEU A 63 -13.68 -0.79 -11.14
CA LEU A 63 -14.55 -1.96 -11.09
C LEU A 63 -14.94 -2.28 -9.65
N LYS A 64 -16.15 -2.84 -9.47
CA LYS A 64 -16.61 -3.30 -8.15
C LYS A 64 -15.72 -4.44 -7.64
N PRO A 65 -15.37 -4.48 -6.34
CA PRO A 65 -14.62 -5.60 -5.76
C PRO A 65 -15.48 -6.88 -5.74
N THR A 66 -14.84 -8.04 -5.87
CA THR A 66 -15.50 -9.35 -5.67
C THR A 66 -15.69 -9.62 -4.19
N ILE A 67 -16.92 -9.89 -3.76
CA ILE A 67 -17.29 -10.14 -2.35
C ILE A 67 -18.06 -11.47 -2.26
N PRO A 68 -17.66 -12.41 -1.40
CA PRO A 68 -16.42 -12.39 -0.62
C PRO A 68 -15.18 -12.43 -1.54
N SER A 69 -14.04 -11.95 -1.03
CA SER A 69 -12.76 -12.05 -1.74
C SER A 69 -12.47 -13.52 -2.09
N PRO A 70 -12.06 -13.83 -3.33
CA PRO A 70 -11.66 -15.17 -3.71
C PRO A 70 -10.26 -15.53 -3.19
N PHE A 71 -9.54 -14.57 -2.60
CA PHE A 71 -8.25 -14.81 -1.96
C PHE A 71 -8.46 -15.01 -0.47
N THR A 72 -7.92 -16.12 0.03
CA THR A 72 -7.97 -16.45 1.46
C THR A 72 -7.11 -15.51 2.30
N GLY A 73 -6.06 -14.94 1.69
CA GLY A 73 -5.10 -14.09 2.39
C GLY A 73 -4.13 -14.89 3.24
N SER A 74 -3.71 -16.07 2.79
CA SER A 74 -2.80 -16.96 3.54
C SER A 74 -1.59 -17.38 2.71
N LEU A 75 -0.46 -17.63 3.39
CA LEU A 75 0.71 -18.24 2.74
C LEU A 75 0.40 -19.70 2.36
N ASP A 76 -0.35 -20.42 3.19
CA ASP A 76 -0.70 -21.82 2.96
C ASP A 76 -1.46 -22.01 1.65
N ALA A 77 -2.46 -21.16 1.35
CA ALA A 77 -3.16 -21.23 0.07
C ALA A 77 -2.24 -20.98 -1.14
N ALA A 78 -1.23 -20.12 -0.99
CA ALA A 78 -0.23 -19.91 -2.04
C ALA A 78 0.70 -21.12 -2.20
N LEU A 79 1.13 -21.76 -1.09
CA LEU A 79 1.95 -22.96 -1.11
C LEU A 79 1.19 -24.17 -1.66
N ASP A 80 -0.08 -24.32 -1.32
CA ASP A 80 -0.97 -25.35 -1.87
C ASP A 80 -1.13 -25.19 -3.39
N ALA A 81 -1.29 -23.95 -3.87
CA ALA A 81 -1.31 -23.69 -5.32
C ALA A 81 0.01 -24.08 -6.01
N ILE A 82 1.16 -23.85 -5.38
CA ILE A 82 2.47 -24.31 -5.88
C ILE A 82 2.55 -25.84 -5.86
N LEU A 83 2.06 -26.50 -4.81
CA LEU A 83 2.03 -27.96 -4.72
C LEU A 83 1.15 -28.58 -5.81
N ASP A 84 -0.03 -28.02 -6.05
CA ASP A 84 -0.93 -28.49 -7.10
C ASP A 84 -0.36 -28.30 -8.49
N TYR A 85 0.31 -27.17 -8.72
CA TYR A 85 1.06 -26.94 -9.95
C TYR A 85 2.22 -27.96 -10.09
N GLY A 86 2.93 -28.24 -8.99
CA GLY A 86 3.99 -29.25 -8.93
C GLY A 86 3.49 -30.68 -9.19
N LYS A 87 2.28 -31.04 -8.73
CA LYS A 87 1.66 -32.34 -9.05
C LYS A 87 1.43 -32.51 -10.55
N ARG A 88 1.07 -31.44 -11.26
CA ARG A 88 0.80 -31.44 -12.70
C ARG A 88 2.08 -31.50 -13.53
N TYR A 89 3.08 -30.67 -13.21
CA TYR A 89 4.25 -30.47 -14.07
C TYR A 89 5.57 -30.98 -13.48
N GLY A 90 5.60 -31.42 -12.22
CA GLY A 90 6.81 -31.87 -11.53
C GLY A 90 7.40 -33.18 -12.03
N ARG A 91 6.77 -33.85 -13.00
CA ARG A 91 7.35 -35.01 -13.70
C ARG A 91 8.22 -34.59 -14.89
N ILE A 92 8.12 -33.34 -15.35
CA ILE A 92 8.93 -32.81 -16.44
C ILE A 92 10.36 -32.59 -15.91
N LYS A 93 11.34 -33.03 -16.70
CA LYS A 93 12.75 -32.95 -16.34
C LYS A 93 13.16 -31.49 -16.14
N GLY A 94 13.89 -31.22 -15.06
CA GLY A 94 14.38 -29.87 -14.75
C GLY A 94 13.36 -28.95 -14.05
N VAL A 95 12.10 -29.35 -13.89
CA VAL A 95 11.08 -28.49 -13.26
C VAL A 95 11.04 -28.62 -11.73
N GLN A 96 11.34 -29.80 -11.16
CA GLN A 96 11.35 -30.02 -9.71
C GLN A 96 12.16 -29.00 -8.87
N PRO A 97 13.38 -28.59 -9.30
CA PRO A 97 14.14 -27.55 -8.60
C PRO A 97 13.40 -26.21 -8.49
N ILE A 98 12.58 -25.85 -9.48
CA ILE A 98 11.78 -24.61 -9.47
C ILE A 98 10.78 -24.66 -8.32
N PHE A 99 10.03 -25.76 -8.19
CA PHE A 99 9.03 -25.92 -7.12
C PHE A 99 9.66 -26.04 -5.75
N SER A 100 10.77 -26.77 -5.65
CA SER A 100 11.52 -26.89 -4.40
C SER A 100 11.97 -25.51 -3.91
N ALA A 101 12.43 -24.64 -4.82
CA ALA A 101 12.83 -23.27 -4.49
C ALA A 101 11.64 -22.37 -4.13
N LEU A 102 10.48 -22.54 -4.76
CA LEU A 102 9.27 -21.79 -4.42
C LEU A 102 8.69 -22.21 -3.06
N LEU A 103 8.65 -23.51 -2.76
CA LEU A 103 8.12 -24.05 -1.50
C LEU A 103 9.03 -23.78 -0.31
N GLY A 104 10.34 -23.72 -0.54
CA GLY A 104 11.32 -23.39 0.48
C GLY A 104 11.21 -21.96 1.01
N GLU A 105 12.12 -21.60 1.91
CA GLU A 105 12.24 -20.23 2.39
C GLU A 105 12.63 -19.27 1.26
N ALA A 106 12.10 -18.05 1.30
CA ALA A 106 12.39 -17.04 0.30
C ALA A 106 13.86 -16.60 0.36
N ASN A 107 14.65 -17.01 -0.64
CA ASN A 107 16.07 -16.70 -0.75
C ASN A 107 16.34 -15.70 -1.89
N PRO A 108 16.85 -14.48 -1.61
CA PRO A 108 17.11 -13.47 -2.64
C PRO A 108 18.32 -13.82 -3.54
N LYS A 109 19.11 -14.83 -3.17
CA LYS A 109 20.27 -15.30 -3.95
C LYS A 109 19.92 -16.44 -4.91
N THR A 110 18.66 -16.87 -4.97
CA THR A 110 18.22 -17.91 -5.90
C THR A 110 18.40 -17.44 -7.35
N SER A 111 19.14 -18.21 -8.15
CA SER A 111 19.30 -17.94 -9.59
C SER A 111 18.07 -18.40 -10.36
N TRP A 112 17.01 -17.58 -10.33
CA TRP A 112 15.77 -17.86 -11.05
C TRP A 112 15.95 -18.10 -12.55
N PRO A 113 16.79 -17.33 -13.29
CA PRO A 113 17.00 -17.57 -14.71
C PRO A 113 17.54 -18.98 -14.99
N GLU A 114 18.51 -19.45 -14.19
CA GLU A 114 19.08 -20.80 -14.34
C GLU A 114 18.04 -21.88 -14.02
N LEU A 115 17.27 -21.72 -12.93
CA LEU A 115 16.23 -22.68 -12.56
C LEU A 115 15.15 -22.77 -13.64
N LEU A 116 14.68 -21.64 -14.16
CA LEU A 116 13.64 -21.59 -15.18
C LEU A 116 14.12 -22.09 -16.55
N GLN A 117 15.43 -22.07 -16.80
CA GLN A 117 16.05 -22.71 -17.98
C GLN A 117 16.40 -24.18 -17.76
N GLY A 118 16.23 -24.73 -16.54
CA GLY A 118 16.47 -26.15 -16.25
C GLY A 118 15.73 -27.13 -17.18
N PRO A 119 14.49 -26.82 -17.64
CA PRO A 119 13.76 -27.62 -18.64
C PRO A 119 14.15 -27.31 -20.10
N ALA A 120 15.32 -26.75 -20.38
CA ALA A 120 15.71 -26.33 -21.74
C ALA A 120 15.76 -27.46 -22.78
N ASP A 121 15.86 -28.73 -22.35
CA ASP A 121 15.79 -29.90 -23.22
C ASP A 121 14.36 -30.14 -23.78
N GLU A 122 13.34 -29.51 -23.20
CA GLU A 122 11.96 -29.63 -23.65
C GLU A 122 11.69 -28.83 -24.94
N PRO A 123 10.70 -29.21 -25.75
CA PRO A 123 10.32 -28.45 -26.94
C PRO A 123 10.06 -26.96 -26.61
N PRO A 124 10.41 -26.01 -27.50
CA PRO A 124 10.24 -24.58 -27.21
C PRO A 124 8.80 -24.18 -26.82
N GLY A 125 7.79 -24.86 -27.38
CA GLY A 125 6.40 -24.67 -27.00
C GLY A 125 6.09 -25.08 -25.56
N MET A 126 6.69 -26.18 -25.09
CA MET A 126 6.56 -26.64 -23.70
C MET A 126 7.27 -25.68 -22.74
N LEU A 127 8.47 -25.23 -23.08
CA LEU A 127 9.21 -24.29 -22.24
C LEU A 127 8.46 -22.95 -22.10
N ARG A 128 7.94 -22.43 -23.22
CA ARG A 128 7.07 -21.24 -23.22
C ARG A 128 5.84 -21.46 -22.36
N PHE A 129 5.16 -22.60 -22.52
CA PHE A 129 3.99 -22.95 -21.73
C PHE A 129 4.32 -22.93 -20.23
N LEU A 130 5.40 -23.58 -19.80
CA LEU A 130 5.80 -23.61 -18.39
C LEU A 130 6.06 -22.21 -17.83
N TRP A 131 6.76 -21.35 -18.57
CA TRP A 131 7.01 -19.97 -18.14
C TRP A 131 5.73 -19.16 -18.06
N THR A 132 4.87 -19.21 -19.09
CA THR A 132 3.58 -18.50 -19.10
C THR A 132 2.67 -18.98 -17.96
N SER A 133 2.58 -20.28 -17.76
CA SER A 133 1.78 -20.87 -16.71
C SER A 133 2.29 -20.50 -15.32
N LEU A 134 3.60 -20.49 -15.09
CA LEU A 134 4.19 -20.06 -13.84
C LEU A 134 4.02 -18.54 -13.60
N LEU A 135 4.13 -17.75 -14.67
CA LEU A 135 3.87 -16.32 -14.63
C LEU A 135 2.44 -16.04 -14.17
N PHE A 136 1.44 -16.71 -14.75
CA PHE A 136 0.04 -16.53 -14.36
C PHE A 136 -0.31 -17.14 -13.01
N LEU A 137 0.30 -18.25 -12.63
CA LEU A 137 0.21 -18.75 -11.25
C LEU A 137 0.66 -17.65 -10.28
N THR A 138 1.80 -17.03 -10.56
CA THR A 138 2.38 -15.99 -9.69
C THR A 138 1.54 -14.72 -9.66
N SER A 139 1.14 -14.19 -10.82
CA SER A 139 0.41 -12.92 -10.90
C SER A 139 -1.06 -13.01 -10.49
N ARG A 140 -1.72 -14.14 -10.77
CA ARG A 140 -3.18 -14.31 -10.52
C ARG A 140 -3.49 -15.02 -9.22
N THR A 141 -2.53 -15.71 -8.62
CA THR A 141 -2.74 -16.49 -7.38
C THR A 141 -1.76 -16.11 -6.29
N LEU A 142 -0.45 -16.30 -6.51
CA LEU A 142 0.53 -16.20 -5.42
C LEU A 142 0.70 -14.78 -4.87
N LEU A 143 0.86 -13.79 -5.75
CA LEU A 143 0.94 -12.38 -5.34
C LEU A 143 -0.36 -11.93 -4.67
N PRO A 144 -1.55 -12.14 -5.27
CA PRO A 144 -2.82 -11.80 -4.65
C PRO A 144 -3.04 -12.38 -3.25
N GLU A 145 -2.75 -13.67 -3.01
CA GLU A 145 -2.87 -14.27 -1.68
C GLU A 145 -1.97 -13.57 -0.66
N LEU A 146 -0.74 -13.20 -1.04
CA LEU A 146 0.17 -12.47 -0.16
C LEU A 146 -0.19 -10.99 0.03
N ILE A 147 -0.78 -10.35 -0.98
CA ILE A 147 -1.30 -8.97 -0.85
C ILE A 147 -2.49 -8.96 0.11
N ALA A 148 -3.41 -9.92 -0.03
CA ALA A 148 -4.52 -10.10 0.90
C ALA A 148 -4.01 -10.39 2.33
N LYS A 149 -3.02 -11.27 2.51
CA LYS A 149 -2.35 -11.49 3.81
C LYS A 149 -1.76 -10.20 4.36
N ASN A 150 -1.01 -9.46 3.55
CA ASN A 150 -0.38 -8.20 3.95
C ASN A 150 -1.43 -7.21 4.48
N ARG A 151 -2.55 -7.11 3.77
CA ARG A 151 -3.64 -6.21 4.10
C ARG A 151 -4.34 -6.61 5.41
N ALA A 152 -4.55 -7.90 5.64
CA ALA A 152 -5.09 -8.42 6.90
C ALA A 152 -4.15 -8.14 8.09
N LEU A 153 -2.84 -8.32 7.92
CA LEU A 153 -1.85 -7.99 8.97
C LEU A 153 -1.85 -6.50 9.30
N LEU A 154 -1.92 -5.62 8.29
CA LEU A 154 -1.98 -4.17 8.51
C LEU A 154 -3.30 -3.73 9.14
N TRP A 155 -4.39 -4.41 8.83
CA TRP A 155 -5.66 -4.22 9.51
C TRP A 155 -5.56 -4.59 11.00
N SER A 156 -5.00 -5.76 11.32
CA SER A 156 -4.75 -6.17 12.70
C SER A 156 -3.93 -5.11 13.43
N ALA A 157 -2.82 -4.68 12.83
CA ALA A 157 -1.97 -3.63 13.38
C ALA A 157 -2.73 -2.32 13.60
N TYR A 158 -3.58 -1.91 12.64
CA TYR A 158 -4.44 -0.74 12.79
C TYR A 158 -5.41 -0.89 13.96
N VAL A 159 -6.11 -2.03 14.10
CA VAL A 159 -7.08 -2.25 15.18
C VAL A 159 -6.40 -2.13 16.55
N HIS A 160 -5.20 -2.71 16.69
CA HIS A 160 -4.41 -2.66 17.92
C HIS A 160 -3.84 -1.26 18.22
N LYS A 161 -3.54 -0.47 17.18
CA LYS A 161 -2.86 0.83 17.30
C LYS A 161 -3.67 2.03 16.78
N LYS A 162 -4.99 1.91 16.68
CA LYS A 162 -5.88 2.96 16.11
C LYS A 162 -5.83 4.30 16.86
N SER A 163 -5.41 4.28 18.14
CA SER A 163 -5.18 5.47 18.95
C SER A 163 -3.94 6.28 18.50
N LEU A 164 -3.02 5.65 17.78
CA LEU A 164 -1.90 6.33 17.16
C LEU A 164 -2.37 7.06 15.90
N ALA A 165 -1.77 8.22 15.62
CA ALA A 165 -2.01 8.97 14.39
C ALA A 165 -1.14 8.47 13.22
N GLY A 166 -0.86 7.16 13.19
CA GLY A 166 -0.11 6.50 12.13
C GLY A 166 -0.96 6.18 10.90
N ARG A 167 -0.32 6.22 9.73
CA ARG A 167 -0.86 5.69 8.47
C ARG A 167 -0.20 4.33 8.19
N PHE A 168 -0.99 3.37 7.71
CA PHE A 168 -0.53 2.02 7.43
C PHE A 168 -0.34 1.88 5.92
N MET A 169 0.91 1.73 5.50
CA MET A 169 1.25 1.56 4.10
C MET A 169 1.28 0.07 3.78
N LEU A 170 0.58 -0.33 2.71
CA LEU A 170 0.70 -1.69 2.18
C LEU A 170 2.17 -1.94 1.84
N ARG A 171 2.75 -3.02 2.38
CA ARG A 171 4.15 -3.35 2.09
C ARG A 171 4.34 -3.73 0.63
N TYR A 172 3.28 -4.26 0.03
CA TYR A 172 3.14 -4.45 -1.41
C TYR A 172 3.48 -3.17 -2.20
N ASP A 173 2.92 -2.01 -1.81
CA ASP A 173 3.19 -0.72 -2.48
C ASP A 173 4.65 -0.28 -2.38
N MET A 174 5.39 -0.78 -1.38
CA MET A 174 6.78 -0.40 -1.16
C MET A 174 7.77 -1.17 -2.05
N LEU A 175 7.30 -2.22 -2.74
CA LEU A 175 8.17 -3.06 -3.58
C LEU A 175 8.56 -2.38 -4.90
N CYS A 176 7.79 -1.40 -5.34
CA CYS A 176 8.00 -0.67 -6.60
C CYS A 176 7.84 0.84 -6.38
N ALA A 177 8.40 1.63 -7.29
CA ALA A 177 8.22 3.07 -7.27
C ALA A 177 6.73 3.43 -7.42
N TRP A 178 6.29 4.41 -6.62
CA TRP A 178 4.94 4.93 -6.73
C TRP A 178 4.79 5.77 -7.98
N LYS A 179 3.65 5.63 -8.65
CA LYS A 179 3.29 6.54 -9.73
C LYS A 179 2.96 7.90 -9.15
N LEU A 180 3.52 8.93 -9.76
CA LEU A 180 3.34 10.31 -9.34
C LEU A 180 2.24 10.99 -10.15
N GLU A 181 1.48 11.88 -9.52
CA GLU A 181 0.43 12.66 -10.17
C GLU A 181 1.02 13.56 -11.26
N TYR A 182 0.50 13.46 -12.48
CA TYR A 182 0.90 14.35 -13.57
C TYR A 182 0.09 15.64 -13.55
N SER A 183 0.75 16.78 -13.38
CA SER A 183 0.08 18.08 -13.44
C SER A 183 0.11 18.60 -14.87
N ARG A 184 -1.03 18.54 -15.57
CA ARG A 184 -1.18 19.12 -16.91
C ARG A 184 -0.87 20.62 -16.94
N MET A 185 -1.22 21.37 -15.88
CA MET A 185 -0.93 22.81 -15.77
C MET A 185 0.57 23.13 -15.75
N ILE A 186 1.40 22.28 -15.15
CA ILE A 186 2.84 22.53 -14.96
C ILE A 186 3.69 21.68 -15.93
N GLY A 187 3.05 20.81 -16.72
CA GLY A 187 3.73 19.92 -17.66
C GLY A 187 4.71 18.94 -17.01
N ARG A 188 4.54 18.63 -15.73
CA ARG A 188 5.46 17.75 -14.97
C ARG A 188 4.73 16.93 -13.91
N SER A 189 5.32 15.79 -13.56
CA SER A 189 4.91 14.99 -12.40
C SER A 189 5.16 15.77 -11.11
N ARG A 190 4.18 15.74 -10.21
CA ARG A 190 4.27 16.31 -8.86
C ARG A 190 4.88 15.30 -7.91
N ASP A 191 5.45 15.77 -6.80
CA ASP A 191 5.91 14.91 -5.70
C ASP A 191 4.73 14.44 -4.82
N VAL A 192 3.67 13.94 -5.46
CA VAL A 192 2.45 13.41 -4.86
C VAL A 192 2.15 12.07 -5.53
N ALA A 193 2.05 11.01 -4.75
CA ALA A 193 1.72 9.68 -5.26
C ALA A 193 0.25 9.61 -5.66
N VAL A 194 -0.04 8.93 -6.78
CA VAL A 194 -1.40 8.58 -7.16
C VAL A 194 -1.91 7.52 -6.17
N THR A 195 -3.04 7.80 -5.51
CA THR A 195 -3.60 6.92 -4.49
C THR A 195 -5.03 6.53 -4.78
N VAL A 196 -5.40 5.33 -4.36
CA VAL A 196 -6.76 4.81 -4.45
C VAL A 196 -7.23 4.47 -3.04
N ALA A 197 -8.33 5.10 -2.66
CA ALA A 197 -8.96 4.91 -1.36
C ALA A 197 -9.42 3.46 -1.19
N SER A 198 -9.28 2.93 0.02
CA SER A 198 -9.88 1.64 0.38
C SER A 198 -11.36 1.83 0.64
N VAL A 199 -12.18 1.50 -0.36
CA VAL A 199 -13.63 1.67 -0.29
C VAL A 199 -14.24 0.44 0.38
N GLU A 200 -15.33 0.67 1.10
CA GLU A 200 -16.15 -0.41 1.62
C GLU A 200 -16.74 -1.21 0.47
N PRO A 201 -16.75 -2.54 0.55
CA PRO A 201 -17.54 -3.32 -0.38
C PRO A 201 -19.02 -2.97 -0.19
N GLU A 202 -19.70 -2.44 -1.21
CA GLU A 202 -21.13 -2.11 -1.14
C GLU A 202 -21.90 -3.42 -0.83
N GLU A 203 -22.61 -3.48 0.31
CA GLU A 203 -23.59 -4.54 0.56
C GLU A 203 -24.71 -4.40 -0.49
N GLU A 204 -24.91 -5.41 -1.31
CA GLU A 204 -25.84 -5.34 -2.43
C GLU A 204 -27.29 -5.23 -1.96
N GLU A 205 -27.88 -4.04 -2.12
CA GLU A 205 -29.32 -3.85 -2.03
C GLU A 205 -30.04 -4.03 -3.38
N ASP A 206 -29.35 -4.04 -4.54
CA ASP A 206 -29.99 -4.25 -5.85
C ASP A 206 -29.02 -4.87 -6.89
N TRP A 207 -29.23 -6.13 -7.24
CA TRP A 207 -28.39 -6.92 -8.16
C TRP A 207 -28.67 -6.71 -9.66
N ASP A 208 -29.63 -5.88 -10.05
CA ASP A 208 -30.10 -5.84 -11.45
C ASP A 208 -29.36 -4.85 -12.37
N ALA A 209 -28.30 -4.18 -11.89
CA ALA A 209 -27.55 -3.24 -12.74
C ALA A 209 -26.04 -3.24 -12.44
N SER A 210 -25.32 -4.20 -13.01
CA SER A 210 -23.87 -4.09 -13.20
C SER A 210 -23.57 -3.65 -14.65
N PRO A 211 -22.66 -2.68 -14.86
CA PRO A 211 -22.29 -2.27 -16.21
C PRO A 211 -21.64 -3.44 -16.97
N ASN A 212 -22.24 -3.76 -18.11
CA ASN A 212 -21.85 -4.83 -19.02
C ASN A 212 -20.51 -4.48 -19.69
N VAL A 213 -19.39 -4.87 -19.06
CA VAL A 213 -18.16 -5.18 -19.79
C VAL A 213 -18.22 -6.68 -20.03
N GLU A 214 -18.34 -7.06 -21.30
CA GLU A 214 -18.57 -8.42 -21.79
C GLU A 214 -18.04 -9.54 -20.87
N GLY A 215 -18.98 -10.26 -20.24
CA GLY A 215 -18.77 -11.64 -19.79
C GLY A 215 -18.64 -11.85 -18.28
N TRP A 216 -19.73 -12.38 -17.71
CA TRP A 216 -19.82 -13.17 -16.47
C TRP A 216 -19.70 -12.47 -15.12
N TYR A 217 -20.84 -12.14 -14.51
CA TYR A 217 -21.01 -12.29 -13.06
C TYR A 217 -22.44 -12.73 -12.74
N GLY A 218 -22.57 -13.95 -12.21
CA GLY A 218 -23.80 -14.49 -11.64
C GLY A 218 -23.46 -15.59 -10.63
N GLU A 219 -24.02 -15.46 -9.42
CA GLU A 219 -23.95 -16.37 -8.26
C GLU A 219 -22.54 -16.65 -7.68
N LYS A 220 -22.30 -16.27 -6.41
CA LYS A 220 -21.05 -16.45 -5.62
C LYS A 220 -19.84 -16.78 -6.49
N ALA A 221 -19.22 -15.75 -7.10
CA ALA A 221 -18.23 -15.96 -8.15
C ALA A 221 -17.01 -16.77 -7.66
N GLU A 222 -17.09 -18.10 -7.73
CA GLU A 222 -15.94 -18.97 -7.67
C GLU A 222 -15.06 -18.58 -8.86
N VAL A 223 -13.88 -18.02 -8.56
CA VAL A 223 -12.90 -17.72 -9.59
C VAL A 223 -12.48 -19.05 -10.20
N LYS A 224 -12.95 -19.30 -11.44
CA LYS A 224 -12.64 -20.54 -12.12
C LYS A 224 -11.14 -20.63 -12.39
N ALA A 225 -10.62 -21.84 -12.28
CA ALA A 225 -9.31 -22.16 -12.80
C ALA A 225 -9.43 -22.58 -14.27
N ASP A 226 -8.39 -22.34 -15.06
CA ASP A 226 -8.25 -22.94 -16.38
C ASP A 226 -7.92 -24.44 -16.28
N GLU A 227 -7.79 -25.10 -17.44
CA GLU A 227 -7.42 -26.51 -17.52
C GLU A 227 -6.07 -26.80 -16.84
N ALA A 228 -5.17 -25.82 -16.80
CA ALA A 228 -3.86 -25.90 -16.17
C ALA A 228 -3.90 -25.71 -14.64
N GLY A 229 -5.06 -25.40 -14.05
CA GLY A 229 -5.23 -25.17 -12.61
C GLY A 229 -4.83 -23.75 -12.18
N ILE A 230 -4.73 -22.83 -13.12
CA ILE A 230 -4.35 -21.44 -12.88
C ILE A 230 -5.62 -20.60 -12.84
N ARG A 231 -5.73 -19.69 -11.87
CA ARG A 231 -6.87 -18.77 -11.80
C ARG A 231 -7.00 -17.98 -13.10
N LEU A 232 -8.23 -17.87 -13.58
CA LEU A 232 -8.53 -17.02 -14.74
C LEU A 232 -8.26 -15.54 -14.44
N PHE A 233 -8.09 -14.77 -15.51
CA PHE A 233 -7.89 -13.33 -15.40
C PHE A 233 -9.09 -12.67 -14.70
N MET A 234 -8.80 -11.83 -13.71
CA MET A 234 -9.80 -11.11 -12.93
C MET A 234 -9.61 -9.60 -13.11
N PRO A 235 -10.42 -8.94 -13.96
CA PRO A 235 -10.29 -7.51 -14.25
C PRO A 235 -10.37 -6.60 -13.01
N ASN A 236 -11.17 -7.00 -12.02
CA ASN A 236 -11.37 -6.29 -10.76
C ASN A 236 -10.44 -6.79 -9.64
N ILE A 237 -9.29 -7.41 -9.96
CA ILE A 237 -8.36 -7.95 -8.96
C ILE A 237 -7.83 -6.89 -8.00
N ILE A 238 -7.48 -5.72 -8.52
CA ILE A 238 -6.96 -4.61 -7.70
C ILE A 238 -8.02 -4.12 -6.72
N PRO A 239 -9.22 -3.67 -7.16
CA PRO A 239 -10.25 -3.21 -6.23
C PRO A 239 -10.64 -4.29 -5.22
N THR A 240 -10.65 -5.57 -5.62
CA THR A 240 -10.86 -6.71 -4.71
C THR A 240 -9.79 -6.80 -3.63
N LEU A 241 -8.51 -6.70 -4.01
CA LEU A 241 -7.38 -6.80 -3.07
C LEU A 241 -7.24 -5.58 -2.15
N ILE A 242 -7.65 -4.39 -2.61
CA ILE A 242 -7.53 -3.14 -1.83
C ILE A 242 -8.85 -2.72 -1.16
N ALA A 243 -9.89 -3.54 -1.25
CA ALA A 243 -11.15 -3.32 -0.56
C ALA A 243 -10.92 -3.21 0.96
N ALA A 244 -11.69 -2.36 1.64
CA ALA A 244 -11.56 -2.25 3.08
C ALA A 244 -11.95 -3.58 3.77
N PRO A 245 -11.19 -4.04 4.77
CA PRO A 245 -11.54 -5.24 5.52
C PRO A 245 -12.85 -5.03 6.29
N GLN A 246 -13.77 -5.99 6.20
CA GLN A 246 -15.02 -6.01 6.97
C GLN A 246 -14.77 -6.32 8.46
N PRO A 247 -15.66 -5.91 9.38
CA PRO A 247 -16.96 -5.27 9.17
C PRO A 247 -16.98 -3.73 9.37
N TRP A 248 -15.84 -3.03 9.36
CA TRP A 248 -15.82 -1.59 9.65
C TRP A 248 -14.89 -0.78 8.74
N SER A 249 -15.40 -0.34 7.60
CA SER A 249 -14.76 0.70 6.78
C SER A 249 -15.14 2.10 7.28
N THR A 250 -14.40 2.62 8.26
CA THR A 250 -14.53 4.06 8.59
C THR A 250 -13.78 4.92 7.58
N ALA A 251 -14.15 6.20 7.43
CA ALA A 251 -13.39 7.16 6.64
C ALA A 251 -11.89 7.22 7.04
N ALA A 252 -11.59 6.95 8.32
CA ALA A 252 -10.21 6.84 8.79
C ALA A 252 -9.46 5.65 8.19
N VAL A 253 -10.11 4.50 8.02
CA VAL A 253 -9.52 3.29 7.39
C VAL A 253 -9.29 3.54 5.91
N ARG A 254 -10.28 4.14 5.24
CA ARG A 254 -10.19 4.55 3.83
C ARG A 254 -8.94 5.38 3.54
N GLU A 255 -8.64 6.35 4.41
CA GLU A 255 -7.46 7.21 4.26
C GLU A 255 -6.16 6.58 4.75
N ARG A 256 -6.20 5.81 5.85
CA ARG A 256 -4.99 5.26 6.47
C ARG A 256 -4.45 4.02 5.77
N MET A 257 -5.29 3.26 5.07
CA MET A 257 -4.93 2.03 4.36
C MET A 257 -5.03 2.15 2.83
N LYS A 258 -5.09 3.40 2.32
CA LYS A 258 -5.15 3.66 0.88
C LYS A 258 -3.99 3.01 0.12
N HIS A 259 -4.32 2.52 -1.06
CA HIS A 259 -3.39 1.94 -2.02
C HIS A 259 -2.60 3.05 -2.72
N ARG A 260 -1.28 2.90 -2.84
CA ARG A 260 -0.45 3.74 -3.71
C ARG A 260 -0.19 2.99 -4.99
N VAL A 261 -0.56 3.59 -6.11
CA VAL A 261 -0.43 2.94 -7.40
C VAL A 261 1.03 2.73 -7.75
N THR A 262 1.37 1.51 -8.15
CA THR A 262 2.74 1.12 -8.49
C THR A 262 2.82 0.46 -9.87
N ASP A 263 4.02 0.14 -10.31
CA ASP A 263 4.20 -0.69 -11.52
C ASP A 263 3.90 -2.17 -11.29
N LEU A 264 3.92 -2.63 -10.03
CA LEU A 264 3.55 -4.01 -9.68
C LEU A 264 2.08 -4.30 -9.99
N ASP A 265 1.22 -3.28 -9.92
CA ASP A 265 -0.21 -3.36 -10.28
C ASP A 265 -0.43 -3.81 -11.74
N LYS A 266 0.49 -3.45 -12.64
CA LYS A 266 0.41 -3.87 -14.06
C LYS A 266 0.56 -5.37 -14.19
N PHE A 267 1.34 -6.00 -13.32
CA PHE A 267 1.56 -7.45 -13.39
C PHE A 267 0.34 -8.24 -12.94
N LEU A 268 -0.48 -7.69 -12.03
CA LEU A 268 -1.77 -8.27 -11.65
C LEU A 268 -2.79 -8.22 -12.80
N LEU A 269 -2.58 -7.30 -13.75
CA LEU A 269 -3.50 -7.04 -14.87
C LEU A 269 -3.07 -7.68 -16.20
N LEU A 270 -2.09 -8.60 -16.19
CA LEU A 270 -1.60 -9.24 -17.41
C LEU A 270 -2.66 -10.17 -18.03
N THR A 271 -3.04 -9.86 -19.27
CA THR A 271 -3.94 -10.70 -20.07
C THR A 271 -3.19 -11.80 -20.80
N ASN A 272 -3.92 -12.80 -21.29
CA ASN A 272 -3.30 -13.88 -22.08
C ASN A 272 -2.69 -13.32 -23.37
N GLU A 273 -3.42 -12.44 -24.05
CA GLU A 273 -3.04 -11.84 -25.33
C GLU A 273 -1.77 -11.00 -25.20
N GLU A 274 -1.64 -10.23 -24.11
CA GLU A 274 -0.43 -9.44 -23.86
C GLU A 274 0.79 -10.33 -23.70
N VAL A 275 0.69 -11.40 -22.91
CA VAL A 275 1.80 -12.33 -22.65
C VAL A 275 2.11 -13.18 -23.89
N GLU A 276 1.09 -13.56 -24.66
CA GLU A 276 1.25 -14.26 -25.93
C GLU A 276 2.05 -13.44 -26.96
N ALA A 277 1.91 -12.12 -26.95
CA ALA A 277 2.71 -11.23 -27.81
C ALA A 277 4.18 -11.11 -27.38
N TRP A 278 4.56 -11.57 -26.19
CA TRP A 278 5.94 -11.44 -25.70
C TRP A 278 6.88 -12.50 -26.30
N GLY A 279 8.06 -12.04 -26.70
CA GLY A 279 9.19 -12.92 -27.02
C GLY A 279 9.69 -13.71 -25.80
N ALA A 280 10.43 -14.78 -26.05
CA ALA A 280 10.92 -15.71 -25.02
C ALA A 280 11.76 -15.02 -23.92
N GLU A 281 12.65 -14.11 -24.31
CA GLU A 281 13.51 -13.36 -23.38
C GLU A 281 12.70 -12.52 -22.39
N ARG A 282 11.75 -11.73 -22.92
CA ARG A 282 10.85 -10.92 -22.09
C ARG A 282 10.01 -11.80 -21.17
N LEU A 283 9.45 -12.90 -21.68
CA LEU A 283 8.66 -13.83 -20.86
C LEU A 283 9.48 -14.39 -19.70
N LEU A 284 10.70 -14.87 -19.95
CA LEU A 284 11.60 -15.36 -18.91
C LEU A 284 11.92 -14.26 -17.88
N GLN A 285 12.30 -13.07 -18.34
CA GLN A 285 12.63 -11.94 -17.47
C GLN A 285 11.45 -11.54 -16.59
N MET A 286 10.25 -11.45 -17.16
CA MET A 286 9.04 -11.08 -16.43
C MET A 286 8.63 -12.16 -15.44
N THR A 287 8.77 -13.44 -15.79
CA THR A 287 8.52 -14.56 -14.89
C THR A 287 9.47 -14.51 -13.68
N CYS A 288 10.77 -14.32 -13.91
CA CYS A 288 11.75 -14.13 -12.83
C CYS A 288 11.38 -12.94 -11.94
N THR A 289 11.04 -11.81 -12.56
CA THR A 289 10.69 -10.57 -11.85
C THR A 289 9.48 -10.79 -10.94
N LEU A 290 8.44 -11.46 -11.43
CA LEU A 290 7.24 -11.72 -10.63
C LEU A 290 7.51 -12.65 -9.45
N ILE A 291 8.31 -13.70 -9.64
CA ILE A 291 8.69 -14.61 -8.57
C ILE A 291 9.51 -13.88 -7.50
N LEU A 292 10.42 -12.98 -7.89
CA LEU A 292 11.17 -12.16 -6.95
C LEU A 292 10.27 -11.23 -6.13
N HIS A 293 9.29 -10.57 -6.76
CA HIS A 293 8.31 -9.76 -6.03
C HIS A 293 7.51 -10.59 -5.04
N TRP A 294 7.10 -11.80 -5.44
CA TRP A 294 6.42 -12.73 -4.55
C TRP A 294 7.29 -13.12 -3.34
N GLN A 295 8.55 -13.48 -3.56
CA GLN A 295 9.50 -13.79 -2.48
C GLN A 295 9.72 -12.60 -1.53
N TRP A 296 9.85 -11.38 -2.07
CA TRP A 296 10.02 -10.19 -1.24
C TRP A 296 8.79 -9.88 -0.41
N LEU A 297 7.59 -9.99 -1.01
CA LEU A 297 6.34 -9.80 -0.29
C LEU A 297 6.17 -10.84 0.82
N ARG A 298 6.50 -12.11 0.54
CA ARG A 298 6.48 -13.19 1.53
C ARG A 298 7.33 -12.85 2.76
N ARG A 299 8.60 -12.50 2.55
CA ARG A 299 9.52 -12.10 3.64
C ARG A 299 9.05 -10.85 4.37
N SER A 300 8.43 -9.92 3.66
CA SER A 300 7.89 -8.69 4.24
C SER A 300 6.70 -8.98 5.16
N ASN A 301 5.84 -9.91 4.76
CA ASN A 301 4.72 -10.38 5.57
C ASN A 301 5.18 -11.17 6.79
N GLU A 302 6.15 -12.08 6.64
CA GLU A 302 6.77 -12.82 7.75
C GLU A 302 7.31 -11.85 8.81
N LYS A 303 8.06 -10.82 8.40
CA LYS A 303 8.52 -9.77 9.32
C LYS A 303 7.39 -9.00 10.01
N LEU A 304 6.30 -8.72 9.30
CA LEU A 304 5.17 -7.99 9.85
C LEU A 304 4.40 -8.83 10.88
N GLU A 305 4.28 -10.13 10.62
CA GLU A 305 3.70 -11.14 11.50
C GLU A 305 4.57 -11.35 12.76
N ASP A 306 5.89 -11.41 12.61
CA ASP A 306 6.82 -11.46 13.76
C ASP A 306 6.67 -10.24 14.67
N MET A 307 6.42 -9.05 14.10
CA MET A 307 6.15 -7.85 14.89
C MET A 307 4.82 -7.92 15.65
N GLU A 308 3.82 -8.66 15.19
CA GLU A 308 2.54 -8.84 15.89
C GLU A 308 2.73 -9.58 17.23
N VAL A 309 3.68 -10.52 17.28
CA VAL A 309 3.94 -11.36 18.47
C VAL A 309 4.66 -10.60 19.59
N GLY A 310 5.39 -9.52 19.30
CA GLY A 310 6.09 -8.75 20.35
C GLY A 310 6.62 -7.36 19.99
N GLY A 311 6.67 -7.00 18.71
CA GLY A 311 7.27 -5.74 18.23
C GLY A 311 6.30 -4.56 18.10
N TRP A 312 4.98 -4.77 18.18
CA TRP A 312 4.04 -3.64 18.09
C TRP A 312 4.12 -2.70 19.29
N ALA A 313 4.64 -3.15 20.44
CA ALA A 313 4.92 -2.27 21.57
C ALA A 313 5.92 -1.16 21.20
N ASP A 314 6.88 -1.46 20.34
CA ASP A 314 7.93 -0.52 19.91
C ASP A 314 7.46 0.48 18.84
N LEU A 315 6.27 0.27 18.26
CA LEU A 315 5.65 1.18 17.28
C LEU A 315 4.96 2.40 17.90
N ASP A 316 5.07 2.61 19.23
CA ASP A 316 4.50 3.75 19.97
C ASP A 316 5.20 5.11 19.68
N VAL A 317 5.74 5.26 18.48
CA VAL A 317 6.32 6.50 17.97
C VAL A 317 5.19 7.50 17.71
N LYS A 318 5.31 8.71 18.27
CA LYS A 318 4.31 9.78 18.11
C LYS A 318 4.22 10.20 16.63
N ALA A 319 3.04 10.65 16.21
CA ALA A 319 2.78 11.12 14.83
C ALA A 319 3.81 12.16 14.34
N ASP A 320 4.29 12.96 15.30
CA ASP A 320 5.25 14.05 15.19
C ASP A 320 6.64 13.58 14.74
N GLU A 321 6.95 12.30 14.93
CA GLU A 321 8.24 11.66 14.62
C GLU A 321 8.20 10.92 13.26
N CYS A 322 7.05 10.84 12.60
CA CYS A 322 6.91 10.29 11.26
C CYS A 322 7.02 11.43 10.22
N GLU A 323 8.22 11.64 9.68
CA GLU A 323 8.55 12.76 8.77
C GLU A 323 7.54 12.94 7.62
N TRP A 324 7.03 11.84 7.07
CA TRP A 324 6.08 11.87 5.97
C TRP A 324 4.65 12.31 6.39
N ILE A 325 4.21 11.96 7.60
CA ILE A 325 2.91 12.45 8.16
C ILE A 325 3.03 13.94 8.49
N ALA A 326 4.18 14.35 9.05
CA ALA A 326 4.47 15.74 9.32
C ALA A 326 4.51 16.57 8.03
N ASP A 327 5.08 16.05 6.94
CA ASP A 327 5.19 16.76 5.67
C ASP A 327 3.86 16.89 4.93
N GLU A 328 3.00 15.87 4.96
CA GLU A 328 1.67 15.98 4.36
C GLU A 328 0.74 16.90 5.16
N ALA A 329 0.80 16.85 6.50
CA ALA A 329 0.08 17.79 7.36
C ALA A 329 0.54 19.24 7.13
N LYS A 330 1.84 19.50 6.98
CA LYS A 330 2.38 20.82 6.62
C LYS A 330 1.88 21.30 5.25
N ARG A 331 1.74 20.41 4.26
CA ARG A 331 1.23 20.75 2.92
C ARG A 331 -0.25 21.12 2.95
N VAL A 332 -1.08 20.41 3.70
CA VAL A 332 -2.52 20.72 3.84
C VAL A 332 -2.75 22.04 4.59
N VAL A 333 -1.95 22.31 5.64
CA VAL A 333 -2.08 23.56 6.43
C VAL A 333 -1.46 24.76 5.68
N GLY A 334 -0.45 24.54 4.83
CA GLY A 334 0.18 25.57 3.99
C GLY A 334 -0.75 26.18 2.94
N TRP A 335 -1.90 25.57 2.66
CA TRP A 335 -2.93 26.13 1.76
C TRP A 335 -3.90 27.09 2.45
N HIS A 336 -4.05 27.04 3.78
CA HIS A 336 -4.98 27.90 4.52
C HIS A 336 -4.33 29.14 5.18
N GLN A 337 -3.03 29.35 5.00
CA GLN A 337 -2.34 30.57 5.44
C GLN A 337 -1.55 31.20 4.28
N GLY A 338 -2.22 31.94 3.41
CA GLY A 338 -1.51 32.72 2.41
C GLY A 338 -2.40 33.48 1.44
N GLY A 339 -3.03 34.58 1.89
CA GLY A 339 -3.58 35.58 0.98
C GLY A 339 -4.74 36.39 1.55
N LYS A 340 -4.42 37.44 2.30
CA LYS A 340 -5.38 38.45 2.78
C LYS A 340 -6.13 39.07 1.59
N ILE A 341 -7.46 38.98 1.62
CA ILE A 341 -8.37 39.85 0.87
C ILE A 341 -8.08 41.28 1.32
N GLY A 342 -7.54 42.10 0.42
CA GLY A 342 -7.38 43.54 0.63
C GLY A 342 -8.76 44.19 0.71
N ASN A 343 -9.09 44.75 1.87
CA ASN A 343 -10.30 45.54 2.05
C ASN A 343 -10.00 46.99 1.65
N PRO A 344 -10.77 47.61 0.73
CA PRO A 344 -10.51 48.96 0.27
C PRO A 344 -11.15 49.99 1.21
N GLY A 345 -10.38 51.03 1.54
CA GLY A 345 -10.93 52.35 1.89
C GLY A 345 -10.75 52.83 3.34
N LYS A 346 -10.48 54.14 3.43
CA LYS A 346 -10.37 55.04 4.59
C LYS A 346 -9.01 54.99 5.31
N LYS A 347 -8.31 56.11 5.56
CA LYS A 347 -8.61 57.55 5.40
C LYS A 347 -7.30 58.28 5.76
N ASP A 348 -6.74 59.09 4.86
CA ASP A 348 -5.72 60.09 5.23
C ASP A 348 -6.36 61.48 5.12
N ARG A 349 -6.63 62.03 6.30
CA ARG A 349 -7.00 63.41 6.69
C ARG A 349 -6.73 63.42 8.19
N GLU A 350 -6.03 64.32 8.85
CA GLU A 350 -5.42 65.65 8.66
C GLU A 350 -4.29 65.70 9.72
N GLY A 351 -3.31 66.60 9.73
CA GLY A 351 -3.10 67.84 9.01
C GLY A 351 -1.88 68.59 9.58
N GLU A 352 -1.70 69.80 9.06
CA GLU A 352 -1.03 71.02 9.63
C GLU A 352 0.41 70.85 10.16
N GLY A 353 1.42 71.66 9.83
CA GLY A 353 1.54 72.99 9.24
C GLY A 353 2.96 73.50 9.56
N GLU A 354 3.33 74.65 8.97
CA GLU A 354 4.55 75.46 9.17
C GLU A 354 5.80 75.10 8.34
N GLY A 355 6.25 76.09 7.56
CA GLY A 355 7.49 76.12 6.78
C GLY A 355 7.36 76.87 5.46
#